data_AF-A0A1V5BVW3-F1
#
_entry.id   AF-A0A1V5BVW3-F1
#
_cell.length_a   1.000
_cell.length_b   1.000
_cell.length_c   1.000
_cell.angle_alpha   90.00
_cell.angle_beta   90.00
_cell.angle_gamma   90.00
#
_symmetry.space_group_name_H-M   'P 1'
#
loop_
_entity.id
_entity.type
_entity.pdbx_description
1 polymer ?
#
loop_
_entity_poly.entity_id
_entity_poly.type
_entity_poly.pdbx_seq_one_letter_code
_entity_poly.pdbx_strand_id
1 'polypeptide(L)'
;MDPNAPTVSRRTLRFIDGTQIALTNLHEIMVELYSVGKKPNRETVEEIIAGLEAMGNYISDSELVRREYRNVLLKEYEEFVETHDREGERKGKASPNTPEGKNP
;
A
#
# COMPACT_ATOMS: atom_id res chain seq x y z
N MET A 1 2.87 -3.74 28.18
CA MET A 1 2.85 -3.32 26.77
C MET A 1 3.94 -2.29 26.61
N ASP A 2 4.90 -2.51 25.70
CA ASP A 2 5.96 -1.54 25.42
C ASP A 2 5.36 -0.42 24.55
N PRO A 3 5.32 0.84 25.02
CA PRO A 3 4.75 1.95 24.26
C PRO A 3 5.60 2.37 23.05
N ASN A 4 6.82 1.84 22.92
CA ASN A 4 7.73 2.09 21.78
C ASN A 4 7.79 0.90 20.81
N ALA A 5 6.99 -0.14 21.00
CA ALA A 5 6.88 -1.19 20.00
C ALA A 5 6.37 -0.56 18.69
N PRO A 6 7.07 -0.75 17.56
CA PRO A 6 6.59 -0.24 16.28
C PRO A 6 5.18 -0.77 16.05
N THR A 7 4.23 0.16 15.86
CA THR A 7 2.85 -0.23 15.57
C THR A 7 2.83 -0.79 14.17
N VAL A 8 2.83 -2.12 14.08
CA VAL A 8 2.72 -2.84 12.81
C VAL A 8 1.30 -2.67 12.29
N SER A 9 1.16 -2.12 11.09
CA SER A 9 -0.15 -2.02 10.45
C SER A 9 -0.70 -3.41 10.14
N ARG A 10 -1.99 -3.60 10.40
CA ARG A 10 -2.72 -4.82 10.07
C ARG A 10 -3.79 -4.50 9.03
N ARG A 11 -3.70 -5.15 7.86
CA ARG A 11 -4.70 -5.03 6.77
C ARG A 11 -5.37 -6.37 6.57
N THR A 12 -6.70 -6.37 6.44
CA THR A 12 -7.45 -7.59 6.13
C THR A 12 -7.79 -7.60 4.65
N LEU A 13 -7.30 -8.61 3.92
CA LEU A 13 -7.68 -8.90 2.54
C LEU A 13 -8.92 -9.78 2.51
N ARG A 14 -9.84 -9.47 1.61
CA ARG A 14 -11.03 -10.29 1.36
C ARG A 14 -10.93 -10.91 -0.03
N PHE A 15 -10.95 -12.24 -0.07
CA PHE A 15 -10.89 -13.04 -1.28
C PHE A 15 -12.30 -13.30 -1.81
N ILE A 16 -12.39 -13.70 -3.09
CA ILE A 16 -13.67 -13.87 -3.80
C ILE A 16 -14.55 -15.00 -3.21
N ASP A 17 -13.91 -16.00 -2.60
CA ASP A 17 -14.56 -17.10 -1.90
C ASP A 17 -15.10 -16.70 -0.50
N GLY A 18 -14.91 -15.43 -0.12
CA GLY A 18 -15.30 -14.90 1.18
C GLY A 18 -14.25 -15.08 2.29
N THR A 19 -13.14 -15.76 1.99
CA THR A 19 -12.01 -15.90 2.91
C THR A 19 -11.46 -14.51 3.26
N GLN A 20 -11.13 -14.30 4.54
CA GLN A 20 -10.52 -13.07 5.02
C GLN A 20 -9.18 -13.40 5.66
N ILE A 21 -8.11 -12.79 5.17
CA ILE A 21 -6.76 -12.98 5.68
C ILE A 21 -6.22 -11.66 6.18
N ALA A 22 -5.79 -11.65 7.44
CA ALA A 22 -5.08 -10.52 7.99
C ALA A 22 -3.59 -10.62 7.69
N LEU A 23 -3.05 -9.59 7.08
CA LEU A 23 -1.63 -9.40 6.83
C LEU A 23 -1.09 -8.30 7.71
N THR A 24 0.11 -8.52 8.24
CA THR A 24 0.91 -7.49 8.91
C THR A 24 1.86 -6.85 7.90
N ASN A 25 2.18 -5.57 8.10
CA ASN A 25 3.17 -4.81 7.32
C ASN A 25 2.81 -4.52 5.84
N LEU A 26 1.61 -4.89 5.39
CA LEU A 26 1.20 -4.63 4.01
C LEU A 26 1.21 -3.14 3.66
N HIS A 27 0.79 -2.26 4.58
CA HIS A 27 0.76 -0.83 4.32
C HIS A 27 2.16 -0.26 4.12
N GLU A 28 3.09 -0.63 4.98
CA GLU A 28 4.49 -0.20 4.99
C GLU A 28 5.19 -0.62 3.69
N ILE A 29 4.97 -1.87 3.25
CA ILE A 29 5.49 -2.37 1.96
C ILE A 29 4.94 -1.55 0.79
N MET A 30 3.63 -1.26 0.75
CA MET A 30 3.04 -0.46 -0.32
C MET A 30 3.56 0.99 -0.31
N VAL A 31 3.75 1.59 0.88
CA VAL A 31 4.35 2.92 1.02
C VAL A 31 5.77 2.94 0.47
N GLU A 32 6.58 1.93 0.81
CA GLU A 32 7.96 1.84 0.32
C GLU A 32 8.00 1.73 -1.21
N LEU A 33 7.24 0.81 -1.79
CA LEU A 33 7.17 0.60 -3.23
C LEU A 33 6.67 1.86 -3.97
N TYR A 34 5.66 2.53 -3.42
CA TYR A 34 5.16 3.78 -3.98
C TYR A 34 6.20 4.90 -3.91
N SER A 35 6.94 5.01 -2.80
CA SER A 35 7.98 6.04 -2.62
C SER A 35 9.12 5.95 -3.64
N VAL A 36 9.42 4.75 -4.13
CA VAL A 36 10.41 4.52 -5.20
C VAL A 36 9.78 4.51 -6.60
N GLY A 37 8.50 4.83 -6.73
CA GLY A 37 7.80 4.98 -8.00
C GLY A 37 7.42 3.67 -8.69
N LYS A 38 7.27 2.57 -7.95
CA LYS A 38 6.85 1.28 -8.52
C LYS A 38 5.40 1.35 -9.00
N LYS A 39 5.18 0.91 -10.24
CA LYS A 39 3.86 0.91 -10.90
C LYS A 39 3.02 -0.29 -10.45
N PRO A 40 1.69 -0.19 -10.42
CA PRO A 40 0.83 -1.33 -10.15
C PRO A 40 0.87 -2.32 -11.31
N ASN A 41 1.75 -3.32 -11.20
CA ASN A 41 1.92 -4.36 -12.19
C ASN A 41 2.31 -5.68 -11.52
N ARG A 42 2.43 -6.73 -12.33
CA ARG A 42 2.71 -8.07 -11.82
C ARG A 42 4.06 -8.17 -11.09
N GLU A 43 5.09 -7.46 -11.53
CA GLU A 43 6.41 -7.48 -10.90
C GLU A 43 6.34 -6.90 -9.49
N THR A 44 5.72 -5.73 -9.34
CA THR A 44 5.56 -5.07 -8.05
C THR A 44 4.72 -5.91 -7.08
N VAL A 45 3.74 -6.65 -7.58
CA VAL A 45 2.95 -7.58 -6.74
C VAL A 45 3.79 -8.75 -6.24
N GLU A 46 4.71 -9.29 -7.03
CA GLU A 46 5.65 -10.31 -6.53
C GLU A 46 6.58 -9.73 -5.46
N GLU A 47 7.00 -8.47 -5.59
CA GLU A 47 7.78 -7.78 -4.54
C GLU A 47 6.96 -7.61 -3.25
N ILE A 48 5.65 -7.31 -3.35
CA ILE A 48 4.76 -7.26 -2.19
C ILE A 48 4.68 -8.64 -1.53
N ILE A 49 4.48 -9.70 -2.30
CA ILE A 49 4.40 -11.08 -1.79
C ILE A 49 5.71 -11.46 -1.07
N ALA A 50 6.86 -11.22 -1.72
CA ALA A 50 8.16 -11.48 -1.12
C ALA A 50 8.40 -10.67 0.16
N GLY A 51 7.97 -9.40 0.19
CA GLY A 51 8.02 -8.56 1.38
C GLY A 51 7.15 -9.10 2.51
N LEU A 52 5.92 -9.55 2.21
CA LEU A 52 5.02 -10.14 3.19
C LEU A 52 5.61 -11.43 3.80
N GLU A 53 6.18 -12.29 2.97
CA GLU A 53 6.87 -13.52 3.39
C GLU A 53 8.09 -13.21 4.28
N ALA A 54 8.90 -12.22 3.89
CA ALA A 54 10.06 -11.76 4.67
C ALA A 54 9.65 -11.18 6.04
N MET A 55 8.47 -10.58 6.13
CA MET A 55 7.89 -10.06 7.37
C MET A 55 7.14 -11.13 8.19
N GLY A 56 7.21 -12.41 7.78
CA GLY A 56 6.68 -13.54 8.52
C GLY A 56 5.21 -13.88 8.24
N ASN A 57 4.59 -13.29 7.22
CA ASN A 57 3.26 -13.71 6.78
C ASN A 57 3.37 -15.01 5.98
N TYR A 58 2.55 -16.01 6.32
CA TYR A 58 2.47 -17.23 5.53
C TYR A 58 1.61 -17.02 4.28
N ILE A 59 2.19 -17.27 3.12
CA ILE A 59 1.49 -17.38 1.83
C ILE A 59 1.78 -18.80 1.31
N SER A 60 0.73 -19.56 1.02
CA SER A 60 0.89 -20.94 0.56
C SER A 60 1.62 -21.00 -0.78
N ASP A 61 2.49 -22.00 -0.96
CA ASP A 61 3.15 -22.31 -2.24
C ASP A 61 2.19 -22.87 -3.31
N SER A 62 0.93 -23.11 -2.96
CA SER A 62 -0.11 -23.46 -3.91
C SER A 62 -0.26 -22.36 -4.96
N GLU A 63 0.03 -22.68 -6.22
CA GLU A 63 -0.05 -21.71 -7.33
C GLU A 63 -1.46 -21.13 -7.48
N LEU A 64 -2.51 -21.92 -7.16
CA LEU A 64 -3.88 -21.41 -7.10
C LEU A 64 -4.01 -20.29 -6.06
N VAL A 65 -3.48 -20.49 -4.86
CA VAL A 65 -3.52 -19.49 -3.78
C VAL A 65 -2.67 -18.27 -4.13
N ARG A 66 -1.43 -18.47 -4.63
CA ARG A 66 -0.56 -17.36 -5.03
C ARG A 66 -1.20 -16.52 -6.13
N ARG A 67 -1.90 -17.13 -7.09
CA ARG A 67 -2.64 -16.40 -8.12
C ARG A 67 -3.74 -15.51 -7.54
N GLU A 68 -4.49 -16.00 -6.55
CA GLU A 68 -5.52 -15.18 -5.89
C GLU A 68 -4.89 -14.02 -5.10
N TYR A 69 -3.79 -14.27 -4.40
CA TYR A 69 -3.01 -13.20 -3.75
C TYR A 69 -2.56 -12.15 -4.75
N ARG A 70 -2.02 -12.55 -5.92
CA ARG A 70 -1.59 -11.60 -6.94
C ARG A 70 -2.73 -10.71 -7.40
N ASN A 71 -3.91 -11.28 -7.64
CA ASN A 71 -5.08 -10.53 -8.09
C ASN A 71 -5.54 -9.51 -7.05
N VAL A 72 -5.67 -9.94 -5.79
CA VAL A 72 -6.14 -9.07 -4.69
C VAL A 72 -5.11 -7.99 -4.39
N LEU A 73 -3.82 -8.33 -4.29
CA LEU A 73 -2.76 -7.37 -4.00
C LEU A 73 -2.55 -6.36 -5.13
N LEU A 74 -2.71 -6.77 -6.39
CA LEU A 74 -2.65 -5.83 -7.51
C LEU A 74 -3.71 -4.75 -7.34
N LYS A 75 -4.97 -5.16 -7.09
CA LYS A 75 -6.07 -4.23 -6.90
C LYS A 75 -5.86 -3.32 -5.68
N GLU A 76 -5.41 -3.86 -4.56
CA GLU A 76 -5.13 -3.06 -3.37
C GLU A 76 -4.03 -2.03 -3.61
N TYR A 77 -2.97 -2.40 -4.35
CA TYR A 77 -1.90 -1.47 -4.66
C TYR A 77 -2.33 -0.42 -5.72
N GLU A 78 -3.17 -0.77 -6.69
CA GLU A 78 -3.80 0.19 -7.61
C GLU A 78 -4.62 1.24 -6.85
N GLU A 79 -5.49 0.81 -5.94
CA GLU A 79 -6.30 1.70 -5.11
C GLU A 79 -5.44 2.58 -4.18
N PHE A 80 -4.36 2.01 -3.65
CA PHE A 80 -3.38 2.74 -2.86
C PHE A 80 -2.73 3.86 -3.67
N VAL A 81 -2.19 3.55 -4.85
CA VAL A 81 -1.53 4.51 -5.75
C VAL A 81 -2.51 5.62 -6.16
N GLU A 82 -3.72 5.26 -6.61
CA GLU A 82 -4.74 6.25 -7.03
C GLU A 82 -5.12 7.20 -5.89
N THR A 83 -5.20 6.69 -4.65
CA THR A 83 -5.52 7.52 -3.49
C THR A 83 -4.39 8.48 -3.16
N HIS A 84 -3.14 8.02 -3.18
CA HIS A 84 -1.98 8.85 -2.86
C HIS A 84 -1.69 9.88 -3.94
N ASP A 85 -1.87 9.53 -5.22
CA ASP A 85 -1.71 10.48 -6.34
C ASP A 85 -2.74 11.62 -6.23
N ARG A 86 -4.01 11.29 -5.98
CA ARG A 86 -5.08 12.30 -5.79
C ARG A 86 -4.85 13.17 -4.55
N GLU A 87 -4.33 12.61 -3.47
CA GLU A 87 -3.98 13.38 -2.27
C GLU A 87 -2.77 14.30 -2.50
N GLY A 88 -1.76 13.84 -3.25
CA GLY A 88 -0.64 14.66 -3.71
C GLY A 88 -1.12 15.86 -4.54
N GLU A 89 -2.07 15.63 -5.45
CA GLU A 89 -2.69 16.71 -6.24
C GLU A 89 -3.50 17.70 -5.40
N ARG A 90 -4.24 17.21 -4.37
CA ARG A 90 -4.99 18.08 -3.46
C ARG A 90 -4.08 18.95 -2.61
N LYS A 91 -2.95 18.43 -2.14
CA LYS A 91 -1.93 19.21 -1.40
C LYS A 91 -1.22 20.22 -2.32
N GLY A 92 -1.03 19.90 -3.60
CA GLY A 92 -0.47 20.83 -4.60
C GLY A 92 -1.41 21.97 -5.01
N LYS A 93 -2.74 21.78 -4.89
CA LYS A 93 -3.75 22.81 -5.22
C LYS A 93 -4.19 23.67 -4.02
N ALA A 94 -3.75 23.36 -2.81
CA ALA A 94 -4.10 24.07 -1.58
C ALA A 94 -3.21 25.29 -1.26
N SER A 95 -2.46 25.83 -2.24
CA SER A 95 -1.87 27.16 -2.14
C SER A 95 -2.36 28.08 -3.26
N PRO A 96 -3.54 28.70 -3.13
CA PRO A 96 -3.87 29.90 -3.88
C PRO A 96 -3.61 31.15 -3.02
N ASN A 97 -2.57 31.89 -3.40
CA ASN A 97 -2.43 33.35 -3.25
C ASN A 97 -2.49 33.95 -1.84
N THR A 98 -1.31 34.25 -1.27
CA THR A 98 -1.17 35.47 -0.45
C THR A 98 -0.79 36.60 -1.40
N PRO A 99 -1.63 37.64 -1.60
CA PRO A 99 -1.23 38.79 -2.40
C PRO A 99 -0.10 39.53 -1.67
N GLU A 100 0.96 39.87 -2.42
CA GLU A 100 1.97 40.85 -2.03
C GLU A 100 1.28 42.15 -1.58
N GLY A 101 1.18 42.33 -0.27
CA GLY A 101 0.89 43.60 0.36
C GLY A 101 2.13 44.49 0.27
N LYS A 102 2.28 45.16 -0.87
CA LYS A 102 3.24 46.23 -1.08
C LYS A 102 2.94 47.38 -0.11
N ASN A 103 3.99 47.84 0.57
CA ASN A 103 4.05 48.98 1.48
C ASN A 103 3.43 50.26 0.90
N PRO A 104 3.07 51.21 1.77
CA PRO A 104 3.93 52.40 1.89
C PRO A 104 4.64 52.51 3.23
#